data_AF-C7Z3C9-F1
#
_entry.id   AF-C7Z3C9-F1
#
_cell.length_a   1.000
_cell.length_b   1.000
_cell.length_c   1.000
_cell.angle_alpha   90.00
_cell.angle_beta   90.00
_cell.angle_gamma   90.00
#
_symmetry.space_group_name_H-M   'P 1'
#
loop_
_entity.id
_entity.type
_entity.pdbx_description
1 polymer ?
#
loop_
_entity_poly.entity_id
_entity_poly.type
_entity_poly.pdbx_seq_one_letter_code
_entity_poly.pdbx_strand_id
1 'polypeptide(L)'
;MPAKALQVSCLCGAVSQQVDLKAGDGLDIPLSLCHCDTCRHTSGVLCTSYYPIFAPDISPSLKAYHPTGTSTRYFCATCGCHLFRAVKTEGEGLDWGAATGAVSSLSGSSLGRFTSHQYVSDTKDGGLSLWMKSLGGHFEGREAEIPNAQPASPASDSLEASCSCGNVRFHVTRPNDDSRGPRRNFTDLMFPDKTTDEHTKQNPNDEKWWIQGNGNKYLAGTCACRSCRLISGFEVQTWAFVPRVNIFFHVPGMDGKESIVPLDFATLPPGILTGYSSSTNVRREFCGTCGATIFWHEKIADDVVDINVGLLRATDGARAESWLEWWQGRVSFAEEVNTGRMGLEAKVASELITELENGMKADIRSAQLSST
;
A
#
# COMPACT_ATOMS: atom_id res chain seq x y z
N MET A 1 -21.71 26.53 -14.54
CA MET A 1 -20.76 26.62 -13.42
C MET A 1 -19.39 26.18 -13.95
N PRO A 2 -18.25 26.72 -13.47
CA PRO A 2 -16.94 26.23 -13.92
C PRO A 2 -16.84 24.73 -13.62
N ALA A 3 -16.24 23.97 -14.54
CA ALA A 3 -16.04 22.54 -14.37
C ALA A 3 -15.18 22.29 -13.11
N LYS A 4 -15.65 21.38 -12.25
CA LYS A 4 -14.86 20.88 -11.11
C LYS A 4 -13.77 19.99 -11.69
N ALA A 5 -12.52 20.23 -11.35
CA ALA A 5 -11.38 19.54 -11.93
C ALA A 5 -10.36 19.14 -10.85
N LEU A 6 -9.69 18.02 -11.06
CA LEU A 6 -8.65 17.48 -10.20
C LEU A 6 -7.29 17.64 -10.87
N GLN A 7 -6.28 18.09 -10.12
CA GLN A 7 -4.90 17.97 -10.56
C GLN A 7 -4.33 16.63 -10.11
N VAL A 8 -3.95 15.78 -11.06
CA VAL A 8 -3.44 14.43 -10.83
C VAL A 8 -1.99 14.34 -11.30
N SER A 9 -1.10 13.76 -10.50
CA SER A 9 0.31 13.56 -10.88
C SER A 9 0.96 12.37 -10.17
N CYS A 10 1.88 11.70 -10.86
CA CYS A 10 2.75 10.66 -10.28
C CYS A 10 4.05 11.24 -9.70
N LEU A 11 4.78 10.47 -8.89
CA LEU A 11 6.02 10.95 -8.25
C LEU A 11 7.07 11.45 -9.25
N CYS A 12 7.25 10.78 -10.38
CA CYS A 12 8.27 11.15 -11.37
C CYS A 12 7.84 12.28 -12.32
N GLY A 13 6.59 12.76 -12.24
CA GLY A 13 6.06 13.82 -13.10
C GLY A 13 5.78 13.43 -14.56
N ALA A 14 6.08 12.20 -14.99
CA ALA A 14 5.86 11.75 -16.38
C ALA A 14 4.37 11.67 -16.76
N VAL A 15 3.50 11.54 -15.75
CA VAL A 15 2.06 11.77 -15.88
C VAL A 15 1.69 12.90 -14.94
N SER A 16 1.18 13.99 -15.50
CA SER A 16 0.62 15.12 -14.78
C SER A 16 -0.50 15.71 -15.64
N GLN A 17 -1.74 15.67 -15.17
CA GLN A 17 -2.88 16.13 -15.94
C GLN A 17 -3.98 16.69 -15.04
N GLN A 18 -4.73 17.64 -15.59
CA GLN A 18 -6.01 18.08 -15.04
C GLN A 18 -7.11 17.19 -15.61
N VAL A 19 -7.98 16.65 -14.75
CA VAL A 19 -9.09 15.79 -15.16
C VAL A 19 -10.42 16.34 -14.64
N ASP A 20 -11.46 16.23 -15.44
CA ASP A 20 -12.79 16.71 -15.08
C ASP A 20 -13.46 15.74 -14.10
N LEU A 21 -13.92 16.29 -12.98
CA LEU A 21 -14.62 15.55 -11.95
C LEU A 21 -16.05 15.22 -12.41
N LYS A 22 -16.44 13.95 -12.29
CA LYS A 22 -17.81 13.48 -12.54
C LYS A 22 -18.56 13.43 -11.22
N ALA A 23 -18.85 14.60 -10.66
CA ALA A 23 -19.67 14.75 -9.45
C ALA A 23 -20.90 15.61 -9.73
N GLY A 24 -21.99 15.33 -9.03
CA GLY A 24 -23.21 16.14 -9.09
C GLY A 24 -23.04 17.53 -8.48
N ASP A 25 -24.14 18.27 -8.40
CA ASP A 25 -24.17 19.63 -7.81
C ASP A 25 -23.98 19.65 -6.28
N GLY A 26 -23.85 18.47 -5.65
CA GLY A 26 -23.57 18.32 -4.23
C GLY A 26 -22.23 18.92 -3.80
N LEU A 27 -22.18 19.31 -2.51
CA LEU A 27 -20.96 19.78 -1.85
C LEU A 27 -20.01 18.62 -1.53
N ASP A 28 -20.53 17.43 -1.23
CA ASP A 28 -19.71 16.28 -0.85
C ASP A 28 -19.60 15.27 -2.01
N ILE A 29 -18.39 14.74 -2.21
CA ILE A 29 -18.10 13.65 -3.15
C ILE A 29 -17.81 12.40 -2.31
N PRO A 30 -18.73 11.42 -2.25
CA PRO A 30 -18.50 10.22 -1.47
C PRO A 30 -17.39 9.37 -2.09
N LEU A 31 -16.40 9.04 -1.27
CA LEU A 31 -15.28 8.18 -1.59
C LEU A 31 -15.37 6.89 -0.76
N SER A 32 -14.90 5.79 -1.34
CA SER A 32 -14.89 4.49 -0.69
C SER A 32 -13.50 3.88 -0.75
N LEU A 33 -13.14 3.15 0.31
CA LEU A 33 -11.92 2.35 0.39
C LEU A 33 -12.25 0.90 0.01
N CYS A 34 -11.75 0.45 -1.13
CA CYS A 34 -11.95 -0.92 -1.61
C CYS A 34 -10.81 -1.82 -1.14
N HIS A 35 -11.16 -2.93 -0.48
CA HIS A 35 -10.24 -3.89 0.14
C HIS A 35 -10.17 -5.24 -0.59
N CYS A 36 -10.83 -5.39 -1.74
CA CYS A 36 -10.90 -6.66 -2.45
C CYS A 36 -9.52 -7.17 -2.87
N ASP A 37 -9.37 -8.48 -2.98
CA ASP A 37 -8.11 -9.13 -3.37
C ASP A 37 -7.56 -8.57 -4.69
N THR A 38 -8.44 -8.32 -5.67
CA THR A 38 -8.04 -7.74 -6.95
C THR A 38 -7.33 -6.40 -6.77
N CYS A 39 -7.89 -5.50 -5.95
CA CYS A 39 -7.29 -4.19 -5.70
C CYS A 39 -5.99 -4.32 -4.91
N ARG A 40 -5.94 -5.17 -3.88
CA ARG A 40 -4.72 -5.36 -3.09
C ARG A 40 -3.56 -5.89 -3.92
N HIS A 41 -3.78 -6.97 -4.66
CA HIS A 41 -2.72 -7.64 -5.41
C HIS A 41 -2.33 -6.90 -6.70
N THR A 42 -3.21 -6.07 -7.25
CA THR A 42 -2.87 -5.23 -8.41
C THR A 42 -2.08 -3.99 -8.01
N SER A 43 -2.35 -3.41 -6.83
CA SER A 43 -1.70 -2.18 -6.39
C SER A 43 -0.51 -2.40 -5.46
N GLY A 44 -0.51 -3.48 -4.67
CA GLY A 44 0.44 -3.73 -3.58
C GLY A 44 -0.02 -3.20 -2.22
N VAL A 45 -1.03 -2.31 -2.16
CA VAL A 45 -1.51 -1.73 -0.89
C VAL A 45 -2.76 -2.44 -0.35
N LEU A 46 -3.08 -2.28 0.93
CA LEU A 46 -4.24 -2.95 1.54
C LEU A 46 -5.61 -2.40 1.12
N CYS A 47 -5.69 -1.15 0.66
CA CYS A 47 -6.93 -0.60 0.13
C CYS A 47 -6.67 0.46 -0.94
N THR A 48 -7.61 0.61 -1.86
CA THR A 48 -7.55 1.59 -2.95
C THR A 48 -8.77 2.51 -2.93
N SER A 49 -8.61 3.72 -3.45
CA SER A 49 -9.65 4.76 -3.45
C SER A 49 -9.55 5.64 -4.69
N TYR A 50 -10.70 6.08 -5.19
CA TYR A 50 -10.78 6.83 -6.44
C TYR A 50 -11.85 7.91 -6.40
N TYR A 51 -11.53 9.10 -6.93
CA TYR A 51 -12.52 10.12 -7.28
C TYR A 51 -13.20 9.78 -8.60
N PRO A 52 -14.53 9.96 -8.73
CA PRO A 52 -15.23 9.78 -10.00
C PRO A 52 -14.85 10.89 -10.98
N ILE A 53 -14.39 10.53 -12.17
CA ILE A 53 -13.96 11.49 -13.21
C ILE A 53 -14.62 11.16 -14.55
N PHE A 54 -14.56 12.11 -15.49
CA PHE A 54 -14.72 11.79 -16.90
C PHE A 54 -13.46 11.10 -17.44
N ALA A 55 -13.53 10.56 -18.65
CA ALA A 55 -12.39 9.87 -19.26
C ALA A 55 -11.16 10.80 -19.30
N PRO A 56 -10.02 10.41 -18.69
CA PRO A 56 -8.79 11.19 -18.73
C PRO A 56 -8.07 11.03 -20.07
N ASP A 57 -7.01 11.82 -20.29
CA ASP A 57 -6.09 11.56 -21.39
C ASP A 57 -5.21 10.34 -21.08
N ILE A 58 -5.22 9.36 -21.98
CA ILE A 58 -4.42 8.13 -21.89
C ILE A 58 -3.16 8.31 -22.71
N SER A 59 -2.17 8.98 -22.13
CA SER A 59 -0.89 9.25 -22.77
C SER A 59 0.02 8.01 -22.84
N PRO A 60 1.05 8.00 -23.71
CA PRO A 60 2.02 6.89 -23.80
C PRO A 60 2.83 6.63 -22.52
N SER A 61 2.84 7.58 -21.58
CA SER A 61 3.45 7.42 -20.25
C SER A 61 2.65 6.50 -19.32
N LEU A 62 1.44 6.11 -19.70
CA LEU A 62 0.58 5.18 -18.98
C LEU A 62 0.64 3.77 -19.59
N LYS A 63 0.70 2.76 -18.72
CA LYS A 63 0.44 1.36 -19.05
C LYS A 63 -0.94 0.96 -18.55
N ALA A 64 -1.63 0.11 -19.32
CA ALA A 64 -2.90 -0.48 -18.95
C ALA A 64 -2.71 -1.93 -18.51
N TYR A 65 -3.36 -2.31 -17.41
CA TYR A 65 -3.47 -3.69 -16.96
C TYR A 65 -4.94 -4.04 -16.73
N HIS A 66 -5.34 -5.23 -17.17
CA HIS A 66 -6.71 -5.73 -17.07
C HIS A 66 -6.77 -6.83 -16.02
N PRO A 67 -6.94 -6.50 -14.72
CA PRO A 67 -7.01 -7.51 -13.67
C PRO A 67 -8.25 -8.41 -13.82
N THR A 68 -9.30 -7.90 -14.46
CA THR A 68 -10.54 -8.63 -14.78
C THR A 68 -10.99 -8.28 -16.19
N GLY A 69 -11.90 -9.06 -16.78
CA GLY A 69 -12.49 -8.74 -18.09
C GLY A 69 -13.35 -7.48 -18.14
N THR A 70 -13.61 -6.87 -16.98
CA THR A 70 -14.50 -5.72 -16.79
C THR A 70 -13.81 -4.48 -16.22
N SER A 71 -12.54 -4.57 -15.82
CA SER A 71 -11.84 -3.41 -15.25
C SER A 71 -10.42 -3.29 -15.76
N THR A 72 -9.96 -2.03 -15.85
CA THR A 72 -8.62 -1.65 -16.29
C THR A 72 -8.00 -0.78 -15.21
N ARG A 73 -6.70 -0.95 -14.96
CA ARG A 73 -5.87 -0.07 -14.14
C ARG A 73 -4.84 0.61 -15.02
N TYR A 74 -4.67 1.91 -14.85
CA TYR A 74 -3.69 2.70 -15.58
C TYR A 74 -2.63 3.21 -14.60
N PHE A 75 -1.37 2.90 -14.89
CA PHE A 75 -0.24 3.24 -14.04
C PHE A 75 0.91 3.84 -14.85
N CYS A 76 1.73 4.66 -14.19
CA CYS A 76 2.88 5.29 -14.82
C CYS A 76 3.92 4.23 -15.22
N ALA A 77 4.32 4.22 -16.50
CA ALA A 77 5.32 3.30 -17.03
C ALA A 77 6.71 3.47 -16.39
N THR A 78 7.00 4.66 -15.84
CA THR A 78 8.32 5.02 -15.27
C THR A 78 8.43 4.71 -13.78
N CYS A 79 7.40 5.01 -12.98
CA CYS A 79 7.47 4.89 -11.52
C CYS A 79 6.44 3.95 -10.90
N GLY A 80 5.56 3.33 -11.68
CA GLY A 80 4.57 2.37 -11.19
C GLY A 80 3.30 2.98 -10.57
N CYS A 81 3.26 4.30 -10.35
CA CYS A 81 2.12 4.99 -9.74
C CYS A 81 0.79 4.71 -10.45
N HIS A 82 -0.19 4.15 -9.73
CA HIS A 82 -1.55 4.02 -10.22
C HIS A 82 -2.21 5.39 -10.25
N LEU A 83 -2.73 5.79 -11.41
CA LEU A 83 -3.37 7.09 -11.58
C LEU A 83 -4.85 6.96 -11.87
N PHE A 84 -5.25 5.98 -12.69
CA PHE A 84 -6.64 5.84 -13.12
C PHE A 84 -7.14 4.39 -13.08
N ARG A 85 -8.46 4.26 -13.00
CA ARG A 85 -9.18 3.02 -13.28
C ARG A 85 -10.32 3.28 -14.26
N ALA A 86 -10.67 2.26 -15.03
CA ALA A 86 -11.94 2.20 -15.77
C ALA A 86 -12.66 0.89 -15.43
N VAL A 87 -13.96 0.93 -15.22
CA VAL A 87 -14.81 -0.24 -14.97
C VAL A 87 -15.98 -0.22 -15.94
N LYS A 88 -16.26 -1.34 -16.61
CA LYS A 88 -17.43 -1.48 -17.49
C LYS A 88 -18.72 -1.39 -16.68
N THR A 89 -19.67 -0.59 -17.15
CA THR A 89 -21.03 -0.50 -16.60
C THR A 89 -21.99 -1.36 -17.42
N GLU A 90 -23.19 -1.62 -16.90
CA GLU A 90 -24.21 -2.46 -17.56
C GLU A 90 -24.66 -1.92 -18.93
N GLY A 91 -24.48 -0.63 -19.22
CA GLY A 91 -24.89 0.05 -20.46
C GLY A 91 -23.76 0.33 -21.45
N GLU A 92 -22.75 -0.55 -21.53
CA GLU A 92 -21.53 -0.41 -22.38
C GLU A 92 -20.63 0.81 -22.08
N GLY A 93 -20.96 1.60 -21.06
CA GLY A 93 -20.15 2.73 -20.61
C GLY A 93 -18.96 2.32 -19.73
N LEU A 94 -18.08 3.29 -19.48
CA LEU A 94 -16.98 3.14 -18.51
C LEU A 94 -17.18 4.10 -17.33
N ASP A 95 -17.11 3.57 -16.12
CA ASP A 95 -16.93 4.33 -14.89
C ASP A 95 -15.44 4.58 -14.66
N TRP A 96 -15.04 5.84 -14.71
CA TRP A 96 -13.65 6.26 -14.58
C TRP A 96 -13.36 6.79 -13.18
N GLY A 97 -12.21 6.44 -12.65
CA GLY A 97 -11.75 6.92 -11.35
C GLY A 97 -10.31 7.41 -11.37
N ALA A 98 -10.01 8.53 -10.70
CA ALA A 98 -8.65 8.99 -10.41
C ALA A 98 -8.22 8.57 -9.01
N ALA A 99 -7.05 7.95 -8.88
CA ALA A 99 -6.54 7.46 -7.61
C ALA A 99 -6.28 8.63 -6.63
N THR A 100 -6.87 8.58 -5.43
CA THR A 100 -6.93 9.76 -4.53
C THR A 100 -5.54 10.22 -4.08
N GLY A 101 -4.60 9.30 -3.86
CA GLY A 101 -3.23 9.61 -3.43
C GLY A 101 -2.42 10.36 -4.48
N ALA A 102 -2.80 10.27 -5.76
CA ALA A 102 -2.20 11.01 -6.88
C ALA A 102 -2.82 12.40 -7.10
N VAL A 103 -3.91 12.74 -6.40
CA VAL A 103 -4.53 14.07 -6.49
C VAL A 103 -3.76 15.07 -5.62
N SER A 104 -3.46 16.24 -6.16
CA SER A 104 -2.82 17.34 -5.44
C SER A 104 -3.76 18.50 -5.16
N SER A 105 -4.79 18.70 -5.99
CA SER A 105 -5.80 19.73 -5.75
C SER A 105 -7.13 19.37 -6.40
N LEU A 106 -8.20 19.94 -5.84
CA LEU A 106 -9.56 19.91 -6.37
C LEU A 106 -10.04 21.37 -6.52
N SER A 107 -10.45 21.74 -7.73
CA SER A 107 -11.04 23.05 -7.99
C SER A 107 -12.53 23.09 -7.62
N GLY A 108 -13.02 24.28 -7.27
CA GLY A 108 -14.39 24.48 -6.83
C GLY A 108 -14.57 24.33 -5.30
N SER A 109 -15.82 24.18 -4.87
CA SER A 109 -16.21 24.13 -3.46
C SER A 109 -16.55 22.72 -2.97
N SER A 110 -16.45 21.70 -3.82
CA SER A 110 -16.76 20.32 -3.43
C SER A 110 -15.63 19.70 -2.61
N LEU A 111 -15.99 18.86 -1.65
CA LEU A 111 -15.09 18.17 -0.74
C LEU A 111 -15.23 16.65 -0.93
N GLY A 112 -14.13 15.97 -1.21
CA GLY A 112 -14.09 14.51 -1.11
C GLY A 112 -14.31 14.06 0.33
N ARG A 113 -15.12 13.04 0.56
CA ARG A 113 -15.32 12.48 1.91
C ARG A 113 -15.25 10.97 1.82
N PHE A 114 -14.29 10.39 2.52
CA PHE A 114 -14.31 8.94 2.75
C PHE A 114 -15.53 8.63 3.60
N THR A 115 -16.42 7.81 3.05
CA THR A 115 -17.71 7.54 3.66
C THR A 115 -17.90 6.07 3.93
N SER A 116 -17.16 5.16 3.28
CA SER A 116 -17.41 3.73 3.36
C SER A 116 -16.19 2.86 3.05
N HIS A 117 -16.28 1.60 3.49
CA HIS A 117 -15.42 0.51 3.06
C HIS A 117 -16.19 -0.43 2.12
N GLN A 118 -15.50 -1.00 1.14
CA GLN A 118 -16.06 -1.96 0.18
C GLN A 118 -15.24 -3.25 0.17
N TYR A 119 -15.93 -4.38 0.01
CA TYR A 119 -15.32 -5.72 -0.11
C TYR A 119 -14.40 -6.08 1.06
N VAL A 120 -14.78 -5.71 2.29
CA VAL A 120 -14.01 -6.00 3.50
C VAL A 120 -13.90 -7.51 3.74
N SER A 121 -14.93 -8.29 3.40
CA SER A 121 -14.94 -9.74 3.56
C SER A 121 -13.74 -10.45 2.91
N ASP A 122 -13.25 -9.93 1.78
CA ASP A 122 -12.10 -10.49 1.06
C ASP A 122 -10.79 -10.42 1.87
N THR A 123 -10.74 -9.56 2.89
CA THR A 123 -9.57 -9.45 3.77
C THR A 123 -9.50 -10.57 4.81
N LYS A 124 -10.62 -11.24 5.10
CA LYS A 124 -10.83 -12.24 6.18
C LYS A 124 -10.64 -11.72 7.60
N ASP A 125 -9.74 -10.76 7.81
CA ASP A 125 -9.39 -10.17 9.10
C ASP A 125 -9.89 -8.73 9.27
N GLY A 126 -10.60 -8.18 8.28
CA GLY A 126 -11.09 -6.80 8.25
C GLY A 126 -10.11 -5.80 7.59
N GLY A 127 -8.87 -6.19 7.30
CA GLY A 127 -7.87 -5.32 6.68
C GLY A 127 -7.66 -4.02 7.47
N LEU A 128 -7.48 -2.90 6.76
CA LEU A 128 -7.36 -1.59 7.41
C LEU A 128 -8.70 -1.03 7.93
N SER A 129 -9.84 -1.64 7.59
CA SER A 129 -11.14 -1.12 8.03
C SER A 129 -11.34 -1.19 9.55
N LEU A 130 -10.65 -2.13 10.23
CA LEU A 130 -10.66 -2.20 11.69
C LEU A 130 -10.07 -0.96 12.37
N TRP A 131 -9.21 -0.20 11.68
CA TRP A 131 -8.62 1.03 12.21
C TRP A 131 -9.29 2.29 11.66
N MET A 132 -10.37 2.17 10.88
CA MET A 132 -11.10 3.30 10.30
C MET A 132 -12.62 3.14 10.47
N LYS A 133 -13.05 2.69 11.65
CA LYS A 133 -14.44 2.30 11.93
C LYS A 133 -15.45 3.45 11.80
N SER A 134 -15.02 4.71 11.86
CA SER A 134 -15.94 5.85 11.71
C SER A 134 -16.44 6.06 10.28
N LEU A 135 -15.80 5.43 9.29
CA LEU A 135 -16.24 5.43 7.90
C LEU A 135 -17.43 4.47 7.75
N GLY A 136 -18.62 5.00 7.48
CA GLY A 136 -19.87 4.23 7.35
C GLY A 136 -19.87 3.21 6.20
N GLY A 137 -19.72 1.92 6.50
CA GLY A 137 -19.95 0.85 5.52
C GLY A 137 -21.37 0.31 5.58
N HIS A 138 -22.01 0.12 4.42
CA HIS A 138 -22.90 -1.03 4.28
C HIS A 138 -22.03 -2.27 4.52
N PHE A 139 -22.06 -2.80 5.74
CA PHE A 139 -21.68 -4.18 6.01
C PHE A 139 -22.71 -5.06 5.29
N GLU A 140 -22.58 -5.20 3.96
CA GLU A 140 -23.36 -6.20 3.22
C GLU A 140 -22.89 -7.57 3.69
N GLY A 141 -23.68 -8.14 4.59
CA GLY A 141 -23.28 -9.27 5.42
C GLY A 141 -22.92 -8.74 6.79
N ARG A 142 -23.69 -9.21 7.79
CA ARG A 142 -23.52 -9.19 9.26
C ARG A 142 -22.31 -8.39 9.74
N GLU A 143 -22.47 -7.67 10.88
CA GLU A 143 -21.34 -7.47 11.81
C GLU A 143 -20.42 -8.66 11.63
N ALA A 144 -19.25 -8.45 11.00
CA ALA A 144 -18.39 -9.57 10.74
C ALA A 144 -18.12 -10.08 12.15
N GLU A 145 -18.76 -11.19 12.52
CA GLU A 145 -18.32 -12.01 13.63
C GLU A 145 -16.87 -12.16 13.27
N ILE A 146 -16.00 -11.39 13.95
CA ILE A 146 -14.56 -11.46 13.81
C ILE A 146 -14.34 -12.94 13.91
N PRO A 147 -14.03 -13.67 12.81
CA PRO A 147 -14.08 -15.11 12.85
C PRO A 147 -13.15 -15.48 13.97
N ASN A 148 -13.72 -16.06 15.03
CA ASN A 148 -13.00 -16.34 16.27
C ASN A 148 -11.70 -16.98 15.83
N ALA A 149 -10.56 -16.32 16.11
CA ALA A 149 -9.28 -16.59 15.45
C ALA A 149 -9.13 -18.11 15.30
N GLN A 150 -9.25 -18.61 14.07
CA GLN A 150 -9.18 -20.05 13.88
C GLN A 150 -7.82 -20.48 14.44
N PRO A 151 -7.77 -21.58 15.24
CA PRO A 151 -6.52 -22.05 15.80
C PRO A 151 -5.51 -22.14 14.66
N ALA A 152 -4.37 -21.48 14.85
CA ALA A 152 -3.35 -21.34 13.84
C ALA A 152 -3.13 -22.71 13.17
N SER A 153 -3.37 -22.77 11.85
CA SER A 153 -2.83 -23.85 11.04
C SER A 153 -1.35 -24.01 11.39
N PRO A 154 -0.79 -25.24 11.41
CA PRO A 154 0.61 -25.47 11.77
C PRO A 154 1.47 -24.41 11.08
N ALA A 155 2.30 -23.72 11.88
CA ALA A 155 2.99 -22.52 11.45
C ALA A 155 3.74 -22.81 10.15
N SER A 156 3.28 -22.21 9.05
CA SER A 156 3.99 -22.29 7.79
C SER A 156 5.36 -21.64 7.98
N ASP A 157 6.41 -22.28 7.46
CA ASP A 157 7.77 -21.74 7.47
C ASP A 157 8.00 -20.73 6.35
N SER A 158 7.06 -20.63 5.39
CA SER A 158 7.04 -19.64 4.32
C SER A 158 5.71 -18.88 4.22
N LEU A 159 5.81 -17.61 3.83
CA LEU A 159 4.69 -16.74 3.47
C LEU A 159 4.80 -16.36 2.00
N GLU A 160 3.87 -16.87 1.20
CA GLU A 160 3.80 -16.54 -0.23
C GLU A 160 3.38 -15.08 -0.46
N ALA A 161 3.92 -14.48 -1.51
CA ALA A 161 3.61 -13.12 -1.94
C ALA A 161 3.57 -13.04 -3.46
N SER A 162 2.55 -12.38 -4.01
CA SER A 162 2.42 -12.25 -5.46
C SER A 162 1.58 -11.07 -5.90
N CYS A 163 2.00 -10.43 -6.99
CA CYS A 163 1.17 -9.44 -7.67
C CYS A 163 0.06 -10.10 -8.51
N SER A 164 -0.94 -9.33 -8.91
CA SER A 164 -2.14 -9.83 -9.60
C SER A 164 -1.83 -10.57 -10.91
N CYS A 165 -0.78 -10.19 -11.64
CA CYS A 165 -0.45 -10.85 -12.91
C CYS A 165 0.47 -12.08 -12.75
N GLY A 166 0.95 -12.38 -11.54
CA GLY A 166 1.86 -13.50 -11.28
C GLY A 166 3.29 -13.34 -11.82
N ASN A 167 3.63 -12.20 -12.44
CA ASN A 167 4.99 -11.93 -12.92
C ASN A 167 5.99 -11.77 -11.77
N VAL A 168 5.54 -11.17 -10.66
CA VAL A 168 6.30 -11.08 -9.42
C VAL A 168 5.69 -12.08 -8.44
N ARG A 169 6.47 -13.11 -8.13
CA ARG A 169 6.15 -14.13 -7.13
C ARG A 169 7.40 -14.39 -6.30
N PHE A 170 7.23 -14.40 -4.99
CA PHE A 170 8.29 -14.70 -4.04
C PHE A 170 7.65 -15.19 -2.74
N HIS A 171 8.47 -15.76 -1.87
CA HIS A 171 8.05 -16.03 -0.51
C HIS A 171 9.03 -15.42 0.48
N VAL A 172 8.52 -15.23 1.69
CA VAL A 172 9.27 -14.76 2.85
C VAL A 172 9.38 -15.90 3.86
N THR A 173 10.56 -16.13 4.42
CA THR A 173 10.74 -17.09 5.52
C THR A 173 10.58 -16.42 6.88
N ARG A 174 10.39 -17.19 7.95
CA ARG A 174 10.40 -16.65 9.32
C ARG A 174 11.76 -16.03 9.66
N PRO A 175 11.84 -15.09 10.63
CA PRO A 175 13.13 -14.63 11.10
C PRO A 175 13.97 -15.80 11.62
N ASN A 176 15.26 -15.79 11.29
CA ASN A 176 16.26 -16.77 11.68
C ASN A 176 17.54 -16.05 12.12
N ASP A 177 18.62 -16.78 12.36
CA ASP A 177 19.89 -16.17 12.79
C ASP A 177 20.45 -15.18 11.75
N ASP A 178 20.33 -15.51 10.45
CA ASP A 178 20.79 -14.64 9.36
C ASP A 178 19.97 -13.34 9.26
N SER A 179 18.70 -13.35 9.69
CA SER A 179 17.84 -12.16 9.75
C SER A 179 18.40 -11.04 10.63
N ARG A 180 19.38 -11.34 11.50
CA ARG A 180 20.02 -10.39 12.42
C ARG A 180 21.27 -9.74 11.84
N GLY A 181 21.76 -10.21 10.70
CA GLY A 181 22.97 -9.69 10.05
C GLY A 181 22.88 -8.23 9.61
N PRO A 182 21.81 -7.79 8.91
CA PRO A 182 21.70 -6.41 8.43
C PRO A 182 21.69 -5.38 9.54
N ARG A 183 22.07 -4.14 9.22
CA ARG A 183 21.92 -2.96 10.08
C ARG A 183 21.03 -1.95 9.39
N ARG A 184 20.10 -1.34 10.13
CA ARG A 184 19.22 -0.30 9.60
C ARG A 184 18.90 0.75 10.66
N ASN A 185 18.88 2.00 10.22
CA ASN A 185 18.37 3.13 11.01
C ASN A 185 16.94 2.85 11.49
N PHE A 186 16.53 3.50 12.57
CA PHE A 186 15.15 3.38 13.00
C PHE A 186 14.20 3.95 11.95
N THR A 187 13.05 3.29 11.83
CA THR A 187 11.93 3.77 11.02
C THR A 187 11.22 4.93 11.70
N ASP A 188 10.66 5.84 10.90
CA ASP A 188 9.84 6.96 11.36
C ASP A 188 8.60 6.51 12.16
N LEU A 189 8.14 5.27 11.96
CA LEU A 189 7.11 4.64 12.80
C LEU A 189 7.48 4.72 14.29
N MET A 190 8.73 4.38 14.62
CA MET A 190 9.23 4.29 16.00
C MET A 190 9.77 5.64 16.49
N PHE A 191 10.48 6.35 15.61
CA PHE A 191 11.20 7.58 15.94
C PHE A 191 10.95 8.62 14.85
N PRO A 192 10.01 9.56 15.05
CA PRO A 192 9.59 10.49 13.99
C PRO A 192 10.76 11.31 13.45
N ASP A 193 10.94 11.28 12.14
CA ASP A 193 12.16 11.74 11.46
C ASP A 193 12.48 13.22 11.75
N LYS A 194 11.45 14.07 11.83
CA LYS A 194 11.58 15.52 12.00
C LYS A 194 11.85 15.98 13.42
N THR A 195 11.58 15.13 14.41
CA THR A 195 11.63 15.50 15.84
C THR A 195 12.63 14.69 16.65
N THR A 196 13.07 13.54 16.13
CA THR A 196 14.11 12.73 16.75
C THR A 196 15.49 13.14 16.25
N ASP A 197 16.47 13.21 17.15
CA ASP A 197 17.84 13.55 16.81
C ASP A 197 18.51 12.48 15.92
N GLU A 198 19.46 12.91 15.09
CA GLU A 198 20.15 12.04 14.14
C GLU A 198 20.90 10.87 14.79
N HIS A 199 21.48 11.07 15.99
CA HIS A 199 22.22 10.01 16.66
C HIS A 199 21.29 8.86 17.06
N THR A 200 20.12 9.17 17.62
CA THR A 200 19.09 8.18 17.93
C THR A 200 18.62 7.47 16.66
N LYS A 201 18.26 8.21 15.60
CA LYS A 201 17.76 7.64 14.33
C LYS A 201 18.76 6.68 13.68
N GLN A 202 20.05 6.90 13.84
CA GLN A 202 21.12 6.04 13.32
C GLN A 202 21.20 4.65 13.98
N ASN A 203 20.37 4.37 14.99
CA ASN A 203 20.31 3.08 15.68
C ASN A 203 21.72 2.66 16.16
N PRO A 204 22.30 3.39 17.15
CA PRO A 204 23.68 3.21 17.57
C PRO A 204 23.93 1.84 18.22
N ASN A 205 22.89 1.25 18.81
CA ASN A 205 22.93 -0.07 19.44
C ASN A 205 22.60 -1.22 18.49
N ASP A 206 22.38 -0.92 17.20
CA ASP A 206 22.06 -1.91 16.17
C ASP A 206 20.88 -2.82 16.53
N GLU A 207 19.82 -2.20 17.09
CA GLU A 207 18.58 -2.88 17.44
C GLU A 207 17.94 -3.46 16.18
N LYS A 208 17.61 -4.76 16.22
CA LYS A 208 16.96 -5.49 15.13
C LYS A 208 15.45 -5.28 15.19
N TRP A 209 15.03 -4.02 15.11
CA TRP A 209 13.65 -3.58 15.33
C TRP A 209 12.64 -4.18 14.36
N TRP A 210 13.08 -4.73 13.22
CA TRP A 210 12.23 -5.46 12.30
C TRP A 210 11.87 -6.86 12.79
N ILE A 211 12.60 -7.43 13.77
CA ILE A 211 12.30 -8.76 14.34
C ILE A 211 11.42 -8.56 15.57
N GLN A 212 10.21 -9.10 15.52
CA GLN A 212 9.16 -8.93 16.52
C GLN A 212 8.60 -10.28 16.98
N GLY A 213 7.65 -10.27 17.91
CA GLY A 213 6.91 -11.47 18.33
C GLY A 213 7.83 -12.59 18.83
N ASN A 214 8.78 -12.26 19.72
CA ASN A 214 9.79 -13.18 20.25
C ASN A 214 10.67 -13.86 19.19
N GLY A 215 10.92 -13.19 18.07
CA GLY A 215 11.77 -13.71 17.00
C GLY A 215 11.02 -14.38 15.86
N ASN A 216 9.68 -14.43 15.90
CA ASN A 216 8.89 -15.17 14.91
C ASN A 216 8.17 -14.27 13.90
N LYS A 217 8.11 -12.96 14.11
CA LYS A 217 7.37 -12.03 13.24
C LYS A 217 8.27 -10.92 12.72
N TYR A 218 7.83 -10.28 11.64
CA TYR A 218 8.41 -9.03 11.17
C TYR A 218 7.59 -7.82 11.60
N LEU A 219 8.23 -6.68 11.83
CA LEU A 219 7.50 -5.42 12.02
C LEU A 219 6.75 -5.07 10.72
N ALA A 220 5.54 -4.54 10.87
CA ALA A 220 4.79 -3.91 9.78
C ALA A 220 4.26 -2.55 10.22
N GLY A 221 3.92 -1.68 9.27
CA GLY A 221 3.32 -0.40 9.57
C GLY A 221 2.82 0.37 8.36
N THR A 222 2.21 1.52 8.63
CA THR A 222 1.58 2.38 7.62
C THR A 222 2.42 3.63 7.37
N CYS A 223 2.47 4.12 6.13
CA CYS A 223 3.17 5.35 5.76
C CYS A 223 2.28 6.25 4.88
N ALA A 224 2.22 7.54 5.22
CA ALA A 224 1.45 8.56 4.51
C ALA A 224 2.33 9.67 3.89
N CYS A 225 3.65 9.44 3.77
CA CYS A 225 4.56 10.44 3.21
C CYS A 225 4.22 10.76 1.75
N ARG A 226 4.59 11.96 1.30
CA ARG A 226 4.35 12.42 -0.09
C ARG A 226 4.89 11.44 -1.12
N SER A 227 6.08 10.88 -0.89
CA SER A 227 6.69 9.98 -1.87
C SER A 227 5.99 8.63 -1.96
N CYS A 228 5.50 8.08 -0.83
CA CYS A 228 4.73 6.84 -0.80
C CYS A 228 3.38 7.00 -1.50
N ARG A 229 2.63 8.07 -1.21
CA ARG A 229 1.33 8.29 -1.87
C ARG A 229 1.45 8.50 -3.37
N LEU A 230 2.50 9.18 -3.83
CA LEU A 230 2.71 9.46 -5.26
C LEU A 230 3.36 8.29 -6.01
N ILE A 231 3.81 7.25 -5.31
CA ILE A 231 4.32 6.00 -5.91
C ILE A 231 3.25 4.93 -5.96
N SER A 232 2.38 4.83 -4.96
CA SER A 232 1.27 3.87 -4.99
C SER A 232 0.08 4.42 -5.78
N GLY A 233 -0.15 5.73 -5.70
CA GLY A 233 -1.39 6.38 -6.13
C GLY A 233 -2.46 6.47 -5.02
N PHE A 234 -2.17 5.98 -3.82
CA PHE A 234 -3.14 5.85 -2.73
C PHE A 234 -2.63 6.48 -1.43
N GLU A 235 -3.57 6.81 -0.55
CA GLU A 235 -3.32 7.62 0.66
C GLU A 235 -2.33 6.99 1.63
N VAL A 236 -2.34 5.66 1.76
CA VAL A 236 -1.56 4.92 2.74
C VAL A 236 -0.85 3.78 2.04
N GLN A 237 0.45 3.68 2.25
CA GLN A 237 1.24 2.51 1.89
C GLN A 237 1.50 1.66 3.13
N THR A 238 1.49 0.34 2.98
CA THR A 238 1.60 -0.61 4.09
C THR A 238 2.82 -1.48 3.87
N TRP A 239 3.79 -1.38 4.78
CA TRP A 239 5.10 -2.01 4.66
C TRP A 239 5.30 -3.10 5.71
N ALA A 240 5.88 -4.23 5.31
CA ALA A 240 6.53 -5.19 6.19
C ALA A 240 8.05 -5.06 6.02
N PHE A 241 8.79 -5.03 7.12
CA PHE A 241 10.24 -4.82 7.12
C PHE A 241 10.96 -6.17 7.21
N VAL A 242 11.53 -6.63 6.08
CA VAL A 242 12.05 -8.01 5.96
C VAL A 242 13.50 -7.98 5.46
N PRO A 243 14.45 -8.63 6.16
CA PRO A 243 15.83 -8.79 5.67
C PRO A 243 15.86 -9.42 4.29
N ARG A 244 16.70 -8.90 3.39
CA ARG A 244 16.84 -9.42 2.03
C ARG A 244 17.12 -10.93 1.99
N VAL A 245 17.88 -11.44 2.95
CA VAL A 245 18.23 -12.86 3.11
C VAL A 245 17.02 -13.78 3.38
N ASN A 246 15.88 -13.23 3.76
CA ASN A 246 14.63 -13.97 4.02
C ASN A 246 13.66 -13.91 2.83
N ILE A 247 14.05 -13.34 1.69
CA ILE A 247 13.18 -13.17 0.52
C ILE A 247 13.69 -14.03 -0.62
N PHE A 248 12.82 -14.89 -1.16
CA PHE A 248 13.17 -15.86 -2.20
C PHE A 248 12.22 -15.77 -3.38
N PHE A 249 12.75 -15.40 -4.53
CA PHE A 249 12.00 -15.24 -5.78
C PHE A 249 11.71 -16.55 -6.46
N HIS A 250 10.49 -16.66 -6.98
CA HIS A 250 10.01 -17.75 -7.81
C HIS A 250 10.17 -17.35 -9.27
N VAL A 251 11.26 -17.81 -9.89
CA VAL A 251 11.65 -17.44 -11.25
C VAL A 251 11.15 -18.50 -12.24
N PRO A 252 10.29 -18.15 -13.22
CA PRO A 252 9.90 -19.08 -14.27
C PRO A 252 11.10 -19.46 -15.14
N GLY A 253 11.41 -20.75 -15.24
CA GLY A 253 12.40 -21.28 -16.18
C GLY A 253 11.84 -21.42 -17.59
N MET A 254 12.73 -21.41 -18.59
CA MET A 254 12.35 -21.58 -20.00
C MET A 254 11.78 -22.97 -20.31
N ASP A 255 12.09 -23.96 -19.47
CA ASP A 255 11.60 -25.33 -19.54
C ASP A 255 10.25 -25.53 -18.82
N GLY A 256 9.64 -24.44 -18.32
CA GLY A 256 8.41 -24.47 -17.54
C GLY A 256 8.62 -24.88 -16.08
N LYS A 257 9.86 -25.13 -15.63
CA LYS A 257 10.16 -25.38 -14.22
C LYS A 257 10.53 -24.09 -13.52
N GLU A 258 10.00 -23.92 -12.32
CA GLU A 258 10.30 -22.75 -11.50
C GLU A 258 11.60 -22.96 -10.72
N SER A 259 12.44 -21.93 -10.69
CA SER A 259 13.64 -21.88 -9.85
C SER A 259 13.40 -20.95 -8.67
N ILE A 260 13.80 -21.38 -7.47
CA ILE A 260 13.76 -20.55 -6.28
C ILE A 260 15.16 -19.97 -6.08
N VAL A 261 15.27 -18.64 -6.07
CA VAL A 261 16.54 -17.94 -5.90
C VAL A 261 16.42 -16.89 -4.78
N PRO A 262 17.45 -16.68 -3.96
CA PRO A 262 17.45 -15.57 -3.00
C PRO A 262 17.34 -14.23 -3.72
N LEU A 263 16.73 -13.24 -3.08
CA LEU A 263 16.61 -11.90 -3.64
C LEU A 263 18.00 -11.26 -3.77
N ASP A 264 18.39 -11.03 -5.03
CA ASP A 264 19.49 -10.16 -5.39
C ASP A 264 19.06 -9.26 -6.55
N PHE A 265 18.87 -7.96 -6.26
CA PHE A 265 18.44 -6.96 -7.24
C PHE A 265 19.40 -6.82 -8.42
N ALA A 266 20.68 -7.18 -8.27
CA ALA A 266 21.67 -7.08 -9.33
C ALA A 266 21.62 -8.25 -10.32
N THR A 267 21.16 -9.43 -9.86
CA THR A 267 21.20 -10.67 -10.65
C THR A 267 19.82 -11.25 -10.96
N LEU A 268 18.75 -10.68 -10.39
CA LEU A 268 17.38 -11.08 -10.72
C LEU A 268 17.13 -10.93 -12.23
N PRO A 269 16.48 -11.91 -12.89
CA PRO A 269 16.23 -11.85 -14.32
C PRO A 269 15.50 -10.57 -14.75
N PRO A 270 15.88 -9.97 -15.89
CA PRO A 270 15.25 -8.76 -16.39
C PRO A 270 13.77 -9.01 -16.70
N GLY A 271 12.92 -8.02 -16.41
CA GLY A 271 11.48 -8.07 -16.68
C GLY A 271 10.62 -8.59 -15.53
N ILE A 272 11.20 -9.13 -14.45
CA ILE A 272 10.46 -9.48 -13.22
C ILE A 272 10.07 -8.20 -12.47
N LEU A 273 11.07 -7.42 -12.08
CA LEU A 273 10.91 -6.12 -11.42
C LEU A 273 11.27 -4.99 -12.39
N THR A 274 10.61 -3.85 -12.23
CA THR A 274 10.99 -2.57 -12.83
C THR A 274 11.28 -1.61 -11.69
N GLY A 275 12.45 -0.98 -11.73
CA GLY A 275 12.90 -0.15 -10.62
C GLY A 275 13.04 1.32 -10.95
N TYR A 276 12.57 2.14 -10.02
CA TYR A 276 12.59 3.60 -10.08
C TYR A 276 13.42 4.17 -8.93
N SER A 277 14.34 5.08 -9.25
CA SER A 277 15.12 5.80 -8.24
C SER A 277 14.37 7.05 -7.80
N SER A 278 13.71 7.03 -6.64
CA SER A 278 12.99 8.19 -6.12
C SER A 278 13.89 9.24 -5.45
N SER A 279 15.11 8.85 -5.08
CA SER A 279 16.18 9.75 -4.62
C SER A 279 17.55 9.10 -4.85
N THR A 280 18.64 9.78 -4.48
CA THR A 280 20.01 9.29 -4.69
C THR A 280 20.23 7.89 -4.12
N ASN A 281 19.76 7.64 -2.89
CA ASN A 281 20.05 6.39 -2.15
C ASN A 281 18.86 5.43 -2.07
N VAL A 282 17.72 5.77 -2.69
CA VAL A 282 16.49 4.99 -2.59
C VAL A 282 16.11 4.36 -3.93
N ARG A 283 15.66 3.11 -3.87
CA ARG A 283 15.05 2.37 -4.97
C ARG A 283 13.65 1.91 -4.59
N ARG A 284 12.78 1.94 -5.60
CA ARG A 284 11.40 1.49 -5.52
C ARG A 284 11.17 0.53 -6.67
N GLU A 285 10.81 -0.69 -6.35
CA GLU A 285 10.63 -1.76 -7.32
C GLU A 285 9.13 -2.03 -7.48
N PHE A 286 8.66 -2.12 -8.72
CA PHE A 286 7.26 -2.37 -9.07
C PHE A 286 7.16 -3.41 -10.19
N CYS A 287 5.99 -4.02 -10.34
CA CYS A 287 5.72 -4.92 -11.45
C CYS A 287 5.47 -4.14 -12.74
N GLY A 288 6.36 -4.26 -13.74
CA GLY A 288 6.24 -3.57 -15.02
C GLY A 288 5.02 -3.96 -15.88
N THR A 289 4.30 -5.03 -15.49
CA THR A 289 3.10 -5.55 -16.16
C THR A 289 1.80 -5.05 -15.53
N CYS A 290 1.65 -5.14 -14.21
CA CYS A 290 0.40 -4.76 -13.53
C CYS A 290 0.45 -3.45 -12.73
N GLY A 291 1.64 -2.90 -12.49
CA GLY A 291 1.84 -1.66 -11.73
C GLY A 291 2.03 -1.87 -10.22
N ALA A 292 1.78 -3.07 -9.70
CA ALA A 292 1.89 -3.36 -8.27
C ALA A 292 3.22 -2.87 -7.68
N THR A 293 3.16 -2.06 -6.65
CA THR A 293 4.35 -1.63 -5.90
C THR A 293 4.84 -2.81 -5.07
N ILE A 294 6.12 -3.18 -5.23
CA ILE A 294 6.69 -4.39 -4.62
C ILE A 294 7.56 -4.03 -3.43
N PHE A 295 8.67 -3.33 -3.68
CA PHE A 295 9.66 -3.03 -2.66
C PHE A 295 10.00 -1.54 -2.56
N TRP A 296 10.37 -1.12 -1.37
CA TRP A 296 11.23 0.03 -1.13
C TRP A 296 12.50 -0.45 -0.46
N HIS A 297 13.65 0.08 -0.88
CA HIS A 297 14.93 -0.30 -0.29
C HIS A 297 16.01 0.76 -0.53
N GLU A 298 17.07 0.71 0.26
CA GLU A 298 18.24 1.57 0.06
C GLU A 298 19.21 0.92 -0.94
N LYS A 299 20.06 1.71 -1.58
CA LYS A 299 21.08 1.20 -2.52
C LYS A 299 22.31 0.66 -1.78
N ILE A 300 22.11 -0.25 -0.83
CA ILE A 300 23.17 -0.92 -0.07
C ILE A 300 23.04 -2.43 -0.25
N ALA A 301 24.14 -3.17 -0.07
CA ALA A 301 24.15 -4.60 -0.33
C ALA A 301 23.26 -5.35 0.67
N ASP A 302 23.47 -5.22 1.98
CA ASP A 302 22.76 -6.06 2.97
C ASP A 302 21.74 -5.25 3.78
N ASP A 303 20.55 -5.05 3.19
CA ASP A 303 19.48 -4.29 3.80
C ASP A 303 18.28 -5.10 4.29
N VAL A 304 17.48 -4.43 5.10
CA VAL A 304 16.09 -4.78 5.38
C VAL A 304 15.26 -4.08 4.33
N VAL A 305 14.54 -4.84 3.54
CA VAL A 305 13.68 -4.39 2.43
C VAL A 305 12.26 -4.19 2.95
N ASP A 306 11.59 -3.14 2.47
CA ASP A 306 10.19 -2.89 2.78
C ASP A 306 9.34 -3.58 1.71
N ILE A 307 8.48 -4.50 2.13
CA ILE A 307 7.58 -5.26 1.26
C ILE A 307 6.17 -4.70 1.39
N ASN A 308 5.51 -4.43 0.26
CA ASN A 308 4.12 -4.03 0.27
C ASN A 308 3.20 -5.17 0.73
N VAL A 309 2.49 -4.95 1.84
CA VAL A 309 1.70 -6.00 2.53
C VAL A 309 0.54 -6.52 1.69
N GLY A 310 -0.01 -5.71 0.78
CA GLY A 310 -1.10 -6.14 -0.12
C GLY A 310 -0.72 -7.25 -1.09
N LEU A 311 0.55 -7.66 -1.15
CA LEU A 311 1.02 -8.80 -1.95
C LEU A 311 0.95 -10.14 -1.20
N LEU A 312 0.95 -10.11 0.13
CA LEU A 312 1.09 -11.30 0.97
C LEU A 312 -0.17 -12.18 0.87
N ARG A 313 0.05 -13.50 0.93
CA ARG A 313 -0.98 -14.54 0.79
C ARG A 313 -1.12 -15.33 2.09
N ALA A 314 -1.26 -14.62 3.19
CA ALA A 314 -1.43 -15.24 4.49
C ALA A 314 -2.81 -15.88 4.62
N THR A 315 -2.89 -16.99 5.37
CA THR A 315 -4.15 -17.73 5.55
C THR A 315 -5.09 -17.06 6.53
N ASP A 316 -4.53 -16.31 7.48
CA ASP A 316 -5.21 -15.56 8.55
C ASP A 316 -5.76 -14.20 8.12
N GLY A 317 -5.32 -13.65 6.98
CA GLY A 317 -5.94 -12.47 6.37
C GLY A 317 -4.98 -11.49 5.73
N ALA A 318 -5.52 -10.35 5.31
CA ALA A 318 -4.78 -9.32 4.57
C ALA A 318 -3.68 -8.63 5.41
N ARG A 319 -3.86 -8.53 6.73
CA ARG A 319 -2.87 -7.99 7.66
C ARG A 319 -1.79 -9.01 8.05
N ALA A 320 -1.98 -10.29 7.75
CA ALA A 320 -1.00 -11.37 7.99
C ALA A 320 -0.43 -11.37 9.42
N GLU A 321 -1.28 -11.23 10.45
CA GLU A 321 -0.87 -10.98 11.84
C GLU A 321 -0.13 -12.16 12.52
N SER A 322 -0.25 -13.37 11.95
CA SER A 322 0.58 -14.52 12.32
C SER A 322 2.03 -14.37 11.87
N TRP A 323 2.32 -13.48 10.92
CA TRP A 323 3.64 -13.18 10.35
C TRP A 323 4.14 -11.78 10.70
N LEU A 324 3.23 -10.84 10.89
CA LEU A 324 3.52 -9.42 11.05
C LEU A 324 3.06 -8.93 12.42
N GLU A 325 3.91 -8.13 13.05
CA GLU A 325 3.57 -7.33 14.23
C GLU A 325 3.36 -5.89 13.78
N TRP A 326 2.14 -5.38 13.87
CA TRP A 326 1.80 -4.06 13.36
C TRP A 326 2.15 -2.96 14.35
N TRP A 327 2.94 -1.98 13.89
CA TRP A 327 3.15 -0.75 14.61
C TRP A 327 1.89 0.11 14.56
N GLN A 328 1.21 0.18 15.70
CA GLN A 328 -0.06 0.92 15.84
C GLN A 328 0.12 2.28 16.54
N GLY A 329 1.33 2.64 16.95
CA GLY A 329 1.61 3.88 17.70
C GLY A 329 1.57 5.15 16.84
N ARG A 330 1.72 5.02 15.52
CA ARG A 330 1.86 6.14 14.57
C ARG A 330 1.60 5.70 13.13
N VAL A 331 1.03 6.57 12.31
CA VAL A 331 1.16 6.50 10.84
C VAL A 331 2.44 7.23 10.43
N SER A 332 3.40 6.53 9.82
CA SER A 332 4.68 7.12 9.46
C SER A 332 4.50 8.33 8.53
N PHE A 333 5.19 9.42 8.85
CA PHE A 333 5.14 10.72 8.18
C PHE A 333 3.72 11.29 8.07
N ALA A 334 2.84 11.06 9.05
CA ALA A 334 1.49 11.64 9.09
C ALA A 334 1.51 13.18 8.94
N GLU A 335 2.53 13.84 9.48
CA GLU A 335 2.76 15.28 9.34
C GLU A 335 3.03 15.73 7.90
N GLU A 336 3.36 14.80 6.98
CA GLU A 336 3.58 15.08 5.57
C GLU A 336 2.36 14.88 4.69
N VAL A 337 1.22 14.48 5.26
CA VAL A 337 0.00 14.19 4.49
C VAL A 337 -0.40 15.33 3.54
N ASN A 338 -0.12 16.57 3.95
CA ASN A 338 -0.43 17.79 3.19
C ASN A 338 0.68 18.23 2.22
N THR A 339 1.86 17.61 2.26
CA THR A 339 2.99 18.00 1.42
C THR A 339 2.65 17.80 -0.06
N GLY A 340 2.63 18.91 -0.81
CA GLY A 340 2.24 18.91 -2.22
C GLY A 340 0.74 18.69 -2.48
N ARG A 341 -0.12 18.92 -1.48
CA ARG A 341 -1.58 19.09 -1.64
C ARG A 341 -1.96 20.56 -1.44
N MET A 342 -3.06 20.98 -2.06
CA MET A 342 -3.62 22.33 -1.93
C MET A 342 -5.12 22.30 -1.67
N GLY A 343 -5.61 23.30 -0.94
CA GLY A 343 -7.05 23.52 -0.73
C GLY A 343 -7.73 22.36 0.00
N LEU A 344 -8.96 22.03 -0.43
CA LEU A 344 -9.80 21.03 0.21
C LEU A 344 -9.18 19.62 0.20
N GLU A 345 -8.39 19.28 -0.81
CA GLU A 345 -7.76 17.97 -0.92
C GLU A 345 -6.79 17.66 0.24
N ALA A 346 -6.10 18.68 0.77
CA ALA A 346 -5.26 18.54 1.95
C ALA A 346 -6.09 18.14 3.19
N LYS A 347 -7.29 18.72 3.32
CA LYS A 347 -8.23 18.40 4.41
C LYS A 347 -8.74 16.96 4.29
N VAL A 348 -9.17 16.53 3.10
CA VAL A 348 -9.65 15.16 2.86
C VAL A 348 -8.62 14.12 3.31
N ALA A 349 -7.36 14.32 2.90
CA ALA A 349 -6.27 13.43 3.25
C ALA A 349 -5.97 13.43 4.76
N SER A 350 -5.90 14.62 5.37
CA SER A 350 -5.64 14.77 6.80
C SER A 350 -6.69 14.08 7.66
N GLU A 351 -7.97 14.20 7.29
CA GLU A 351 -9.08 13.53 8.00
C GLU A 351 -8.92 12.00 7.96
N LEU A 352 -8.60 11.43 6.80
CA LEU A 352 -8.39 9.99 6.66
C LEU A 352 -7.20 9.49 7.48
N ILE A 353 -6.04 10.17 7.39
CA ILE A 353 -4.84 9.75 8.11
C ILE A 353 -5.02 9.89 9.63
N THR A 354 -5.73 10.91 10.07
CA THR A 354 -6.08 11.11 11.49
C THR A 354 -7.01 10.00 11.99
N GLU A 355 -8.01 9.62 11.21
CA GLU A 355 -8.90 8.50 11.53
C GLU A 355 -8.10 7.21 11.68
N LEU A 356 -7.26 6.88 10.70
CA LEU A 356 -6.42 5.69 10.72
C LEU A 356 -5.50 5.65 11.96
N GLU A 357 -4.78 6.73 12.24
CA GLU A 357 -3.87 6.78 13.38
C GLU A 357 -4.60 6.66 14.72
N ASN A 358 -5.76 7.32 14.86
CA ASN A 358 -6.57 7.23 16.07
C ASN A 358 -7.13 5.82 16.28
N GLY A 359 -7.59 5.18 15.20
CA GLY A 359 -8.10 3.81 15.24
C GLY A 359 -7.02 2.80 15.64
N MET A 360 -5.81 2.91 15.06
CA MET A 360 -4.66 2.10 15.48
C MET A 360 -4.32 2.29 16.96
N LYS A 361 -4.23 3.53 17.44
CA LYS A 361 -3.94 3.82 18.86
C LYS A 361 -5.03 3.33 19.81
N ALA A 362 -6.29 3.33 19.39
CA ALA A 362 -7.41 2.84 20.19
C ALA A 362 -7.41 1.32 20.34
N ASP A 363 -6.94 0.60 19.32
CA ASP A 363 -6.81 -0.85 19.31
C ASP A 363 -5.82 -1.33 20.38
N ILE A 364 -4.63 -0.71 20.46
CA ILE A 364 -3.64 -0.96 21.51
C ILE A 364 -4.27 -0.83 22.92
N ARG A 365 -4.98 0.27 23.17
CA ARG A 365 -5.60 0.53 24.48
C ARG A 365 -6.63 -0.54 24.85
N SER A 366 -7.39 -1.02 23.87
CA SER A 366 -8.40 -2.05 24.07
C SER A 366 -7.76 -3.40 24.41
N ALA A 367 -6.66 -3.76 23.76
CA ALA A 367 -5.90 -4.99 24.05
C ALA A 367 -5.22 -4.97 25.43
N GLN A 368 -4.77 -3.79 25.88
CA GLN A 368 -4.20 -3.63 27.22
C GLN A 368 -5.26 -3.78 28.33
N LEU A 369 -6.49 -3.32 28.10
CA LEU A 369 -7.59 -3.43 29.06
C LEU A 369 -8.19 -4.84 29.14
N SER A 370 -8.09 -5.65 28.08
CA SER A 370 -8.58 -7.04 28.08
C SER A 370 -7.58 -8.06 28.65
N SER A 371 -6.34 -7.64 28.89
CA SER A 371 -5.27 -8.47 29.46
C SER A 371 -5.03 -8.22 30.96
N THR A 372 -5.76 -7.27 31.56
CA THR A 372 -5.86 -7.00 33.00
C THR A 372 -7.14 -7.56 33.57
#